data_AF-A0A2E4H8T8-F1
#
_entry.id   AF-A0A2E4H8T8-F1
#
_cell.length_a   1.000
_cell.length_b   1.000
_cell.length_c   1.000
_cell.angle_alpha   90.00
_cell.angle_beta   90.00
_cell.angle_gamma   90.00
#
_symmetry.space_group_name_H-M   'P 1'
#
loop_
_entity.id
_entity.type
_entity.pdbx_description
1 polymer ?
#
loop_
_entity_poly.entity_id
_entity_poly.type
_entity_poly.pdbx_seq_one_letter_code
_entity_poly.pdbx_strand_id
1 'polypeptide(L)'
;MGGPASTLAALFGCKVTMIDLSESYVGAAEILTERVGLGDQAERHVGNALELRYDDGAFDVGWTQQAGMNISDKERLYKGFH
;
A
#
# COMPACT_ATOMS: atom_id res chain seq x y z
N MET A 1 -1.95 -8.52 5.80
CA MET A 1 -2.92 -8.47 4.69
C MET A 1 -3.95 -7.38 4.97
N GLY A 2 -4.05 -6.36 4.12
CA GLY A 2 -5.17 -5.38 4.05
C GLY A 2 -5.38 -4.43 5.24
N GLY A 3 -5.35 -4.96 6.45
CA GLY A 3 -5.78 -4.32 7.70
C GLY A 3 -5.30 -2.89 7.87
N PRO A 4 -3.99 -2.60 7.79
CA PRO A 4 -3.50 -1.24 7.97
C PRO A 4 -4.10 -0.25 6.98
N ALA A 5 -4.21 -0.62 5.70
CA ALA A 5 -4.77 0.28 4.68
C ALA A 5 -6.25 0.57 4.95
N SER A 6 -7.05 -0.48 5.22
CA SER A 6 -8.47 -0.32 5.54
C SER A 6 -8.67 0.41 6.87
N THR A 7 -7.81 0.18 7.86
CA THR A 7 -7.83 0.91 9.14
C THR A 7 -7.47 2.38 8.97
N LEU A 8 -6.46 2.71 8.16
CA LEU A 8 -6.10 4.10 7.87
C LEU A 8 -7.24 4.83 7.16
N ALA A 9 -7.82 4.22 6.11
CA ALA A 9 -8.99 4.75 5.42
C ALA A 9 -10.17 4.96 6.38
N ALA A 10 -10.48 3.97 7.23
CA ALA A 10 -11.58 4.06 8.19
C ALA A 10 -11.37 5.15 9.27
N LEU A 11 -10.17 5.25 9.83
CA LEU A 11 -9.87 6.14 10.96
C LEU A 11 -9.67 7.59 10.52
N PHE A 12 -9.08 7.81 9.35
CA PHE A 12 -8.69 9.13 8.89
C PHE A 12 -9.49 9.63 7.68
N GLY A 13 -10.35 8.80 7.08
CA GLY A 13 -11.12 9.15 5.88
C GLY A 13 -10.22 9.48 4.68
N CYS A 14 -8.97 9.00 4.69
CA CYS A 14 -8.00 9.25 3.63
C CYS A 14 -8.08 8.19 2.54
N LYS A 15 -7.60 8.55 1.36
CA LYS A 15 -7.35 7.57 0.30
C LYS A 15 -6.05 6.84 0.61
N VAL A 16 -6.07 5.52 0.47
CA VAL A 16 -4.90 4.69 0.69
C VAL A 16 -4.61 3.86 -0.55
N THR A 17 -3.38 3.90 -1.02
CA THR A 17 -2.90 3.03 -2.10
C THR A 17 -1.94 1.99 -1.50
N MET A 18 -2.32 0.73 -1.58
CA MET A 18 -1.47 -0.40 -1.14
C MET A 18 -0.74 -1.00 -2.33
N ILE A 19 0.54 -1.31 -2.14
CA ILE A 19 1.36 -2.03 -3.12
C ILE A 19 1.99 -3.25 -2.43
N ASP A 20 1.81 -4.42 -3.02
CA ASP A 20 2.41 -5.67 -2.55
C ASP A 20 2.87 -6.51 -3.76
N LEU A 21 3.94 -7.29 -3.61
CA LEU A 21 4.45 -8.16 -4.68
C LEU A 21 3.56 -9.40 -4.88
N SER A 22 2.81 -9.81 -3.85
CA SER A 22 1.99 -11.02 -3.85
C SER A 22 0.56 -10.74 -4.34
N GLU A 23 0.22 -11.28 -5.51
CA GLU A 23 -1.16 -11.24 -6.04
C GLU A 23 -2.19 -11.78 -5.05
N SER A 24 -1.86 -12.87 -4.35
CA SER A 24 -2.76 -13.47 -3.36
C SER A 24 -3.03 -12.56 -2.16
N TYR A 25 -2.05 -11.74 -1.76
CA TYR A 25 -2.22 -10.77 -0.68
C TYR A 25 -3.01 -9.55 -1.11
N VAL A 26 -2.80 -9.09 -2.35
CA VAL A 26 -3.60 -8.03 -2.95
C VAL A 26 -5.07 -8.44 -3.03
N GLY A 27 -5.36 -9.61 -3.61
CA GLY A 27 -6.73 -10.11 -3.73
C GLY A 27 -7.40 -10.36 -2.38
N ALA A 28 -6.68 -10.92 -1.41
CA ALA A 28 -7.23 -11.07 -0.05
C ALA A 28 -7.52 -9.73 0.62
N ALA A 29 -6.67 -8.72 0.42
CA ALA A 29 -6.86 -7.39 0.95
C ALA A 29 -8.06 -6.65 0.32
N GLU A 30 -8.28 -6.86 -0.99
CA GLU A 30 -9.44 -6.35 -1.73
C GLU A 30 -10.74 -6.91 -1.15
N ILE A 31 -10.86 -8.24 -1.08
CA ILE A 31 -12.05 -8.93 -0.54
C ILE A 31 -12.38 -8.45 0.88
N LEU A 32 -11.37 -8.30 1.75
CA LEU A 32 -11.59 -7.85 3.13
C LEU A 32 -12.05 -6.39 3.21
N THR A 33 -11.64 -5.55 2.26
CA THR A 33 -11.97 -4.12 2.26
C THR A 33 -13.36 -3.86 1.70
N GLU A 34 -13.72 -4.58 0.64
CA GLU A 34 -15.08 -4.58 0.10
C GLU A 34 -16.10 -4.96 1.18
N ARG A 35 -15.78 -5.99 1.98
CA ARG A 35 -16.65 -6.45 3.07
C ARG A 35 -16.89 -5.41 4.17
N VAL A 36 -16.02 -4.41 4.31
CA VAL A 36 -16.17 -3.32 5.28
C VAL A 36 -16.61 -2.00 4.65
N GLY A 37 -16.97 -2.01 3.35
CA GLY A 37 -17.50 -0.84 2.65
C GLY A 37 -16.48 0.26 2.36
N LEU A 38 -15.19 -0.10 2.27
CA LEU A 38 -14.09 0.86 2.07
C LEU A 38 -13.39 0.71 0.70
N GLY A 39 -14.00 -0.02 -0.24
CA GLY A 39 -13.44 -0.26 -1.58
C GLY A 39 -13.01 1.03 -2.28
N ASP A 40 -13.88 2.04 -2.27
CA ASP A 40 -13.65 3.33 -2.92
C ASP A 40 -12.57 4.21 -2.26
N GLN A 41 -12.14 3.87 -1.03
CA GLN A 41 -11.13 4.63 -0.28
C GLN A 41 -9.77 3.93 -0.24
N ALA A 42 -9.69 2.66 -0.65
CA ALA A 42 -8.46 1.89 -0.55
C ALA A 42 -8.18 1.13 -1.85
N GLU A 43 -7.32 1.71 -2.68
CA GLU A 43 -6.82 1.13 -3.92
C GLU A 43 -5.67 0.15 -3.65
N ARG A 44 -5.53 -0.84 -4.54
CA ARG A 44 -4.57 -1.94 -4.37
C ARG A 44 -3.93 -2.30 -5.69
N HIS A 45 -2.61 -2.44 -5.68
CA HIS A 45 -1.83 -2.83 -6.84
C HIS A 45 -0.85 -3.93 -6.49
N VAL A 46 -0.70 -4.86 -7.43
CA VAL A 46 0.42 -5.78 -7.44
C VAL A 46 1.60 -5.03 -8.02
N GLY A 47 2.71 -4.92 -7.27
CA GLY A 47 3.83 -4.11 -7.71
C GLY A 47 5.08 -4.24 -6.84
N ASN A 48 6.21 -3.86 -7.41
CA ASN A 48 7.49 -3.81 -6.71
C ASN A 48 7.69 -2.43 -6.08
N ALA A 49 7.84 -2.38 -4.76
CA ALA A 49 8.10 -1.13 -4.03
C ALA A 49 9.44 -0.47 -4.39
N LEU A 50 10.34 -1.14 -5.11
CA LEU A 50 11.57 -0.56 -5.67
C LEU A 50 11.37 0.11 -7.05
N GLU A 51 10.18 0.01 -7.61
CA GLU A 51 9.80 0.49 -8.94
C GLU A 51 8.44 1.18 -8.91
N LEU A 52 8.28 2.08 -7.94
CA LEU A 52 7.11 2.93 -7.83
C LEU A 52 7.09 3.92 -9.01
N ARG A 53 6.02 3.87 -9.80
CA ARG A 53 5.80 4.74 -10.97
C ARG A 53 4.74 5.79 -10.67
N TYR A 54 4.93 6.49 -9.56
CA TYR A 54 4.12 7.64 -9.18
C TYR A 54 4.98 8.89 -9.33
N ASP A 55 4.33 10.01 -9.68
CA ASP A 55 5.01 11.30 -9.76
C ASP A 55 5.41 11.78 -8.35
N ASP A 56 6.47 12.58 -8.26
CA ASP A 56 6.92 13.20 -7.01
C ASP A 56 5.74 13.94 -6.32
N GLY A 57 5.59 13.73 -5.01
CA GLY A 57 4.51 14.35 -4.24
C GLY A 57 3.11 13.77 -4.52
N ALA A 58 2.99 12.64 -5.21
CA ALA A 58 1.71 11.94 -5.41
C ALA A 58 1.07 11.45 -4.10
N PHE A 59 1.85 11.35 -3.01
CA PHE A 59 1.38 10.91 -1.70
C PHE A 59 1.89 11.86 -0.60
N ASP A 60 1.00 12.23 0.32
CA ASP A 60 1.38 13.00 1.51
C ASP A 60 2.18 12.18 2.52
N VAL A 61 1.99 10.85 2.52
CA VAL A 61 2.57 9.92 3.50
C VAL A 61 2.98 8.60 2.86
N GLY A 62 4.25 8.22 3.02
CA GLY A 62 4.74 6.86 2.77
C GLY A 62 4.64 5.99 4.03
N TRP A 63 3.99 4.83 3.93
CA TRP A 63 3.85 3.89 5.05
C TRP A 63 4.32 2.49 4.67
N THR A 64 5.25 1.93 5.45
CA THR A 64 5.67 0.52 5.33
C THR A 64 5.44 -0.23 6.62
N GLN A 65 4.75 -1.37 6.58
CA GLN A 65 4.63 -2.27 7.71
C GLN A 65 5.12 -3.66 7.32
N GLN A 66 6.22 -4.11 7.93
CA GLN A 66 6.84 -5.43 7.71
C GLN A 66 7.28 -5.74 6.25
N ALA A 67 6.94 -4.90 5.26
CA ALA A 67 7.29 -5.05 3.85
C ALA A 67 8.79 -4.90 3.57
N GLY A 68 9.50 -4.14 4.41
CA GLY A 68 10.92 -3.92 4.23
C GLY A 68 11.75 -5.18 4.43
N MET A 69 11.36 -6.12 5.30
CA MET A 69 12.27 -7.17 5.78
C MET A 69 12.89 -8.05 4.68
N ASN A 70 12.15 -8.27 3.59
CA ASN A 70 12.61 -9.08 2.45
C ASN A 70 13.26 -8.27 1.32
N ILE A 71 13.36 -6.95 1.47
CA ILE A 71 13.99 -6.04 0.51
C ILE A 71 15.41 -5.76 0.97
N SER A 72 16.39 -6.31 0.25
CA SER A 72 17.82 -6.10 0.54
C SER A 72 18.29 -4.68 0.22
N ASP A 73 17.77 -4.07 -0.85
CA ASP A 73 18.13 -2.72 -1.28
C ASP A 73 17.25 -1.67 -0.57
N LYS A 74 17.57 -1.40 0.69
CA LYS A 74 16.86 -0.42 1.52
C LYS A 74 17.00 1.00 1.00
N GLU A 75 18.17 1.34 0.46
CA GLU A 75 18.42 2.69 -0.05
C GLU A 75 17.51 3.01 -1.22
N ARG A 76 17.38 2.09 -2.17
CA ARG A 76 16.46 2.26 -3.30
C ARG A 76 15.01 2.31 -2.84
N LEU A 77 14.62 1.52 -1.84
CA LEU A 77 13.27 1.56 -1.26
C LEU A 77 12.94 2.95 -0.72
N TYR A 78 13.80 3.50 0.15
CA TYR A 78 13.52 4.79 0.79
C TYR A 78 13.71 5.99 -0.16
N LYS A 79 14.57 5.89 -1.18
CA LYS A 79 14.64 6.90 -2.26
C LYS A 79 13.32 7.01 -3.05
N GLY A 80 12.54 5.93 -3.12
CA GLY A 80 11.22 5.94 -3.76
C GLY A 80 10.14 6.67 -2.95
N PHE A 81 10.42 7.08 -1.70
CA PHE A 81 9.50 7.88 -0.88
C PHE A 81 9.97 9.33 -0.88
N HIS A 82 9.49 10.12 -1.85
CA HIS A 82 9.85 11.53 -2.03
C HIS A 82 8.61 12.37 -2.36
#